data_AF-A0A7Y2N8N7-F1
#
_entry.id   AF-A0A7Y2N8N7-F1
#
_cell.length_a   1.000
_cell.length_b   1.000
_cell.length_c   1.000
_cell.angle_alpha   90.00
_cell.angle_beta   90.00
_cell.angle_gamma   90.00
#
_symmetry.space_group_name_H-M   'P 1'
#
loop_
_entity.id
_entity.type
_entity.pdbx_description
1 polymer ?
#
loop_
_entity_poly.entity_id
_entity_poly.type
_entity_poly.pdbx_seq_one_letter_code
_entity_poly.pdbx_strand_id
1 'polypeptide(L)'
;MAEQVREPRINDRIRAREVRVISPEGSQLGIKALPDALTLARNLELDLVEVAPEARPPVCRIMDYGKWKYEDAQRAKESRRKSTKVVVKEMKYRPKIGGGDFETKTKKVEKFLHDGHKVKITIMFRGREVTHPELGRDILDKIAARTEAYAKVEAMPRLESRNMTMVLGPDTKKAKNQRADEKAAAARAAAGASAGSPGEAGASGASSRPAPPTPEEVEAVRAQRAAAAAAETAAAEETAAAEEQVAVESESDNG
;
A
#
# COMPACT_ATOMS: atom_id res chain seq x y z
N MET A 1 12.57 -11.93 -10.55
CA MET A 1 12.53 -13.40 -10.51
C MET A 1 11.11 -13.79 -10.13
N ALA A 2 10.41 -14.54 -10.98
CA ALA A 2 9.07 -15.02 -10.66
C ALA A 2 9.22 -16.09 -9.58
N GLU A 3 8.59 -15.87 -8.43
CA GLU A 3 8.40 -16.89 -7.40
C GLU A 3 7.66 -18.04 -8.08
N GLN A 4 8.37 -19.13 -8.36
CA GLN A 4 7.75 -20.35 -8.83
C GLN A 4 6.94 -20.87 -7.67
N VAL A 5 5.64 -20.54 -7.64
CA VAL A 5 4.67 -21.20 -6.76
C VAL A 5 4.68 -22.66 -7.17
N ARG A 6 5.55 -23.43 -6.54
CA ARG A 6 5.77 -24.83 -6.82
C ARG A 6 4.51 -25.53 -6.34
N GLU A 7 3.78 -26.16 -7.26
CA GLU A 7 2.56 -26.87 -6.90
C GLU A 7 2.90 -27.89 -5.80
N PRO A 8 2.23 -27.82 -4.64
CA PRO A 8 2.58 -28.65 -3.50
C PRO A 8 2.37 -30.12 -3.85
N ARG A 9 3.27 -30.97 -3.35
CA ARG A 9 3.15 -32.42 -3.54
C ARG A 9 2.11 -32.94 -2.56
N ILE A 10 1.33 -33.92 -2.98
CA ILE A 10 0.23 -34.50 -2.21
C ILE A 10 0.41 -36.00 -2.07
N ASN A 11 -0.01 -36.56 -0.93
CA ASN A 11 -0.09 -37.99 -0.67
C ASN A 11 1.17 -38.75 -1.13
N ASP A 12 1.02 -39.69 -2.06
CA ASP A 12 2.11 -40.54 -2.59
C ASP A 12 3.17 -39.79 -3.40
N ARG A 13 2.94 -38.52 -3.75
CA ARG A 13 3.94 -37.68 -4.43
C ARG A 13 5.01 -37.17 -3.46
N ILE A 14 4.80 -37.30 -2.14
CA ILE A 14 5.75 -36.92 -1.10
C ILE A 14 6.84 -38.00 -1.01
N ARG A 15 8.11 -37.58 -1.16
CA ARG A 15 9.27 -38.50 -1.19
C ARG A 15 10.08 -38.54 0.12
N ALA A 16 9.69 -37.74 1.11
CA ALA A 16 10.38 -37.66 2.38
C ALA A 16 10.09 -38.91 3.24
N ARG A 17 11.09 -39.38 3.98
CA ARG A 17 10.93 -40.52 4.90
C ARG A 17 10.21 -40.13 6.18
N GLU A 18 10.57 -38.96 6.71
CA GLU A 18 10.00 -38.36 7.92
C GLU A 18 9.42 -37.00 7.58
N VAL A 19 8.24 -36.70 8.14
CA VAL A 19 7.50 -35.47 7.89
C VAL A 19 6.99 -34.89 9.21
N ARG A 20 7.01 -33.56 9.31
CA ARG A 20 6.37 -32.86 10.41
C ARG A 20 4.90 -32.65 10.05
N VAL A 21 3.99 -33.25 10.82
CA VAL A 21 2.56 -33.28 10.51
C VAL A 21 1.80 -32.23 11.30
N ILE A 22 0.96 -31.47 10.60
CA ILE A 22 0.00 -30.53 11.18
C ILE A 22 -1.42 -31.07 10.89
N SER A 23 -2.24 -31.16 11.93
CA SER A 23 -3.66 -31.54 11.84
C SER A 23 -4.50 -30.48 11.11
N PRO A 24 -5.72 -30.80 10.63
CA PRO A 24 -6.59 -29.80 9.99
C PRO A 24 -6.95 -28.63 10.91
N GLU A 25 -7.06 -28.87 12.21
CA GLU A 25 -7.32 -27.86 13.26
C GLU A 25 -6.09 -26.98 13.57
N GLY A 26 -4.94 -27.23 12.94
CA GLY A 26 -3.70 -26.48 13.17
C GLY A 26 -2.86 -26.98 14.35
N SER A 27 -3.31 -28.02 15.08
CA SER A 27 -2.49 -28.68 16.12
C SER A 27 -1.32 -29.44 15.50
N GLN A 28 -0.13 -29.29 16.09
CA GLN A 28 1.09 -29.93 15.62
C GLN A 28 1.19 -31.35 16.19
N LEU A 29 1.17 -32.37 15.31
CA LEU A 29 1.26 -33.79 15.66
C LEU A 29 2.73 -34.28 15.81
N GLY A 30 3.69 -33.36 15.66
CA GLY A 30 5.12 -33.64 15.73
C GLY A 30 5.69 -34.25 14.45
N ILE A 31 6.83 -34.92 14.60
CA ILE A 31 7.51 -35.64 13.51
C ILE A 31 6.94 -37.06 13.47
N LYS A 32 6.49 -37.50 12.30
CA LYS A 32 5.98 -38.86 12.05
C LYS A 32 6.60 -39.43 10.78
N ALA A 33 6.63 -40.75 10.69
CA ALA A 33 6.97 -41.41 9.43
C ALA A 33 5.89 -41.10 8.38
N LEU A 34 6.29 -41.01 7.11
CA LEU A 34 5.37 -40.82 5.99
C LEU A 34 4.16 -41.79 6.00
N PRO A 35 4.32 -43.12 6.19
CA PRO A 35 3.17 -44.04 6.20
C PRO A 35 2.17 -43.76 7.32
N ASP A 36 2.63 -43.33 8.49
CA ASP A 36 1.76 -42.98 9.62
C ASP A 36 0.97 -41.72 9.30
N ALA A 37 1.63 -40.71 8.72
CA ALA A 37 0.99 -39.48 8.28
C ALA A 37 -0.07 -39.73 7.20
N LEU A 38 0.20 -40.61 6.24
CA LEU A 38 -0.76 -41.03 5.21
C LEU A 38 -1.95 -41.81 5.79
N THR A 39 -1.73 -42.57 6.86
CA THR A 39 -2.80 -43.30 7.54
C THR A 39 -3.70 -42.34 8.32
N LEU A 40 -3.13 -41.36 9.02
CA LEU A 40 -3.88 -40.30 9.69
C LEU A 40 -4.71 -39.46 8.71
N ALA A 41 -4.15 -39.11 7.55
CA ALA A 41 -4.88 -38.39 6.51
C ALA A 41 -6.08 -39.22 5.98
N ARG A 42 -5.87 -40.51 5.69
CA ARG A 42 -6.94 -41.43 5.25
C ARG A 42 -8.04 -41.63 6.30
N ASN A 43 -7.67 -41.73 7.58
CA ASN A 43 -8.65 -41.87 8.67
C ASN A 43 -9.56 -40.65 8.82
N LEU A 44 -9.06 -39.47 8.42
CA LEU A 44 -9.80 -38.22 8.43
C LEU A 44 -10.47 -37.91 7.09
N GLU A 45 -10.33 -38.80 6.08
CA GLU A 45 -10.81 -38.59 4.71
C GLU A 45 -10.28 -37.30 4.06
N LEU A 46 -9.06 -36.88 4.44
CA LEU A 46 -8.38 -35.68 3.96
C LEU A 46 -7.06 -36.02 3.27
N ASP A 47 -6.49 -35.06 2.54
CA ASP A 47 -5.19 -35.22 1.88
C ASP A 47 -4.03 -34.76 2.76
N LEU A 48 -2.88 -35.42 2.61
CA LEU A 48 -1.61 -34.96 3.15
C LEU A 48 -0.92 -34.05 2.12
N VAL A 49 -0.87 -32.74 2.41
CA VAL A 49 -0.29 -31.73 1.51
C VAL A 49 1.04 -31.23 2.06
N GLU A 50 2.10 -31.31 1.25
CA GLU A 50 3.42 -30.77 1.56
C GLU A 50 3.43 -29.24 1.35
N VAL A 51 3.36 -28.46 2.43
CA VAL A 51 3.31 -26.98 2.38
C VAL A 51 4.70 -26.35 2.36
N ALA A 52 5.68 -26.97 3.01
CA ALA A 52 7.05 -26.46 3.07
C ALA A 52 8.06 -27.59 2.81
N PRO A 53 8.51 -27.75 1.55
CA PRO A 53 9.49 -28.77 1.17
C PRO A 53 10.93 -28.41 1.58
N GLU A 54 11.19 -27.13 1.90
CA GLU A 54 12.54 -26.63 2.21
C GLU A 54 12.97 -26.92 3.66
N ALA A 55 12.00 -27.23 4.54
CA ALA A 55 12.27 -27.57 5.93
C ALA A 55 12.84 -28.99 6.08
N ARG A 56 13.68 -29.21 7.10
CA ARG A 56 14.19 -30.54 7.49
C ARG A 56 13.76 -30.82 8.93
N PRO A 57 12.79 -31.74 9.17
CA PRO A 57 11.97 -32.50 8.21
C PRO A 57 10.93 -31.64 7.46
N PRO A 58 10.50 -32.01 6.24
CA PRO A 58 9.47 -31.28 5.48
C PRO A 58 8.15 -31.17 6.25
N VAL A 59 7.45 -30.04 6.08
CA VAL A 59 6.19 -29.79 6.78
C VAL A 59 5.01 -30.18 5.89
N CYS A 60 4.24 -31.14 6.39
CA CYS A 60 3.00 -31.61 5.77
C CYS A 60 1.80 -31.20 6.64
N ARG A 61 0.76 -30.67 6.01
CA ARG A 61 -0.51 -30.35 6.67
C ARG A 61 -1.60 -31.22 6.08
N ILE A 62 -2.41 -31.82 6.95
CA ILE A 62 -3.59 -32.59 6.58
C ILE A 62 -4.69 -31.59 6.25
N MET A 63 -5.12 -31.52 4.99
CA MET A 63 -6.17 -30.62 4.52
C MET A 63 -6.78 -31.10 3.20
N ASP A 64 -7.95 -30.60 2.85
CA ASP A 64 -8.53 -30.80 1.50
C ASP A 64 -7.78 -29.95 0.47
N TYR A 65 -7.08 -30.61 -0.45
CA TYR A 65 -6.31 -29.93 -1.50
C TYR A 65 -7.19 -29.20 -2.52
N GLY A 66 -8.35 -29.77 -2.86
CA GLY A 66 -9.27 -29.21 -3.85
C GLY A 66 -9.84 -27.88 -3.38
N LYS A 67 -10.32 -27.84 -2.13
CA LYS A 67 -10.83 -26.61 -1.50
C LYS A 67 -9.74 -25.55 -1.38
N TRP A 68 -8.56 -25.93 -0.87
CA TRP A 68 -7.44 -25.01 -0.70
C TRP A 68 -6.98 -24.41 -2.04
N LYS A 69 -6.87 -25.21 -3.11
CA LYS A 69 -6.51 -24.74 -4.45
C LYS A 69 -7.53 -23.75 -5.01
N TYR A 70 -8.81 -23.96 -4.74
CA TYR A 70 -9.85 -23.01 -5.13
C TYR A 70 -9.72 -21.69 -4.36
N GLU A 71 -9.58 -21.76 -3.04
CA GLU A 71 -9.43 -20.58 -2.18
C GLU A 71 -8.16 -19.80 -2.49
N ASP A 72 -7.03 -20.47 -2.71
CA ASP A 72 -5.78 -19.84 -3.13
C ASP A 72 -5.93 -19.18 -4.51
N ALA A 73 -6.56 -19.86 -5.47
CA ALA A 73 -6.82 -19.27 -6.78
C ALA A 73 -7.77 -18.06 -6.71
N GLN A 74 -8.79 -18.08 -5.83
CA GLN A 74 -9.66 -16.94 -5.60
C GLN A 74 -8.91 -15.80 -4.91
N ARG A 75 -8.12 -16.09 -3.88
CA ARG A 75 -7.29 -15.11 -3.17
C ARG A 75 -6.24 -14.49 -4.08
N ALA A 76 -5.61 -15.27 -4.95
CA ALA A 76 -4.66 -14.78 -5.95
C ALA A 76 -5.36 -13.88 -6.98
N LYS A 77 -6.56 -14.25 -7.44
CA LYS A 77 -7.38 -13.41 -8.32
C LYS A 77 -7.82 -12.13 -7.63
N GLU A 78 -8.27 -12.20 -6.38
CA GLU A 78 -8.70 -11.05 -5.60
C GLU A 78 -7.52 -10.11 -5.31
N SER A 79 -6.37 -10.65 -4.89
CA SER A 79 -5.13 -9.90 -4.70
C SER A 79 -4.69 -9.22 -6.00
N ARG A 80 -4.76 -9.92 -7.14
CA ARG A 80 -4.45 -9.34 -8.46
C ARG A 80 -5.45 -8.28 -8.89
N ARG A 81 -6.73 -8.40 -8.54
CA ARG A 81 -7.77 -7.39 -8.81
C ARG A 81 -7.60 -6.17 -7.90
N LYS A 82 -7.27 -6.39 -6.62
CA LYS A 82 -7.06 -5.35 -5.61
C LYS A 82 -5.77 -4.57 -5.84
N SER A 83 -4.74 -5.23 -6.36
CA SER A 83 -3.52 -4.60 -6.82
C SER A 83 -3.78 -3.89 -8.16
N THR A 84 -4.11 -2.59 -8.11
CA THR A 84 -4.16 -1.77 -9.32
C THR A 84 -2.80 -1.78 -10.01
N LYS A 85 -2.75 -2.30 -11.25
CA LYS A 85 -1.53 -2.33 -12.05
C LYS A 85 -1.10 -0.89 -12.39
N VAL A 86 -0.05 -0.41 -11.74
CA VAL A 86 0.55 0.89 -12.05
C VAL A 86 1.28 0.77 -13.39
N VAL A 87 0.60 1.18 -14.48
CA VAL A 87 1.19 1.25 -15.81
C VAL A 87 1.84 2.61 -16.00
N VAL A 88 3.00 2.65 -16.66
CA VAL A 88 3.62 3.90 -17.10
C VAL A 88 2.96 4.33 -18.40
N LYS A 89 2.27 5.47 -18.39
CA LYS A 89 1.65 6.06 -19.57
C LYS A 89 2.56 7.13 -20.14
N GLU A 90 2.81 7.06 -21.44
CA GLU A 90 3.65 8.04 -22.12
C GLU A 90 2.79 9.11 -22.81
N MET A 91 3.21 10.37 -22.70
CA MET A 91 2.48 11.49 -23.22
C MET A 91 3.42 12.45 -23.96
N LYS A 92 3.14 12.67 -25.24
CA LYS A 92 4.01 13.42 -26.14
C LYS A 92 3.51 14.84 -26.34
N TYR A 93 4.42 15.80 -26.21
CA TYR A 93 4.18 17.22 -26.40
C TYR A 93 5.10 17.80 -27.47
N ARG A 94 4.65 18.90 -28.07
CA ARG A 94 5.45 19.71 -29.00
C ARG A 94 5.80 21.04 -28.33
N PRO A 95 6.97 21.62 -28.62
CA PRO A 95 7.35 22.95 -28.11
C PRO A 95 6.38 24.07 -28.53
N LYS A 96 5.79 23.98 -29.73
CA LYS A 96 4.80 24.94 -30.25
C LYS A 96 3.38 24.41 -30.12
N ILE A 97 2.94 24.19 -28.89
CA ILE A 97 1.57 23.75 -28.59
C ILE A 97 0.64 24.96 -28.43
N GLY A 98 -0.55 24.91 -29.04
CA GLY A 98 -1.59 25.92 -28.81
C GLY A 98 -2.28 25.72 -27.46
N GLY A 99 -2.84 26.79 -26.87
CA GLY A 99 -3.45 26.75 -25.53
C GLY A 99 -4.51 25.66 -25.36
N GLY A 100 -5.37 25.43 -26.36
CA GLY A 100 -6.40 24.39 -26.31
C GLY A 100 -5.86 22.96 -26.31
N ASP A 101 -4.78 22.68 -27.06
CA ASP A 101 -4.12 21.36 -27.06
C ASP A 101 -3.37 21.13 -25.73
N PHE A 102 -2.75 22.18 -25.18
CA PHE A 102 -2.10 22.14 -23.87
C PHE A 102 -3.09 21.76 -22.77
N GLU A 103 -4.25 22.40 -22.73
CA GLU A 103 -5.26 22.11 -21.72
C GLU A 103 -5.84 20.70 -21.86
N THR A 104 -6.13 20.27 -23.08
CA THR A 104 -6.66 18.92 -23.34
C THR A 104 -5.68 17.84 -22.90
N LYS A 105 -4.39 18.02 -23.17
CA LYS A 105 -3.35 17.09 -22.73
C LYS A 105 -3.14 17.15 -21.23
N THR A 106 -3.19 18.32 -20.60
CA THR A 106 -3.06 18.45 -19.15
C THR A 106 -4.20 17.74 -18.42
N LYS A 107 -5.46 17.91 -18.87
CA LYS A 107 -6.63 17.15 -18.34
C LYS A 107 -6.45 15.63 -18.43
N LYS A 108 -5.78 15.16 -19.48
CA LYS A 108 -5.51 13.73 -19.66
C LYS A 108 -4.32 13.24 -18.81
N VAL A 109 -3.33 14.09 -18.52
CA VAL A 109 -2.31 13.83 -17.49
C VAL A 109 -2.97 13.71 -16.11
N GLU A 110 -3.84 14.66 -15.75
CA GLU A 110 -4.61 14.66 -14.50
C GLU A 110 -5.42 13.36 -14.36
N LYS A 111 -6.13 12.94 -15.42
CA LYS A 111 -6.87 11.67 -15.44
C LYS A 111 -5.98 10.46 -15.18
N PHE A 112 -4.81 10.37 -15.83
CA PHE A 112 -3.90 9.25 -15.63
C PHE A 112 -3.33 9.19 -14.21
N LEU A 113 -3.06 10.34 -13.61
CA LEU A 113 -2.58 10.41 -12.23
C LEU A 113 -3.68 10.05 -11.23
N HIS A 114 -4.92 10.45 -11.49
CA HIS A 114 -6.09 10.05 -10.71
C HIS A 114 -6.34 8.53 -10.77
N ASP A 115 -6.09 7.91 -11.93
CA ASP A 115 -6.14 6.46 -12.11
C ASP A 115 -4.95 5.73 -11.43
N GLY A 116 -3.99 6.46 -10.86
CA GLY A 116 -2.83 5.92 -10.17
C GLY A 116 -1.72 5.43 -11.11
N HIS A 117 -1.69 5.93 -12.35
CA HIS A 117 -0.65 5.63 -13.32
C HIS A 117 0.51 6.63 -13.25
N LYS A 118 1.73 6.14 -13.49
CA LYS A 118 2.90 7.01 -13.67
C LYS A 118 2.84 7.61 -15.07
N VAL A 119 3.11 8.90 -15.20
CA VAL A 119 3.07 9.58 -16.50
C VAL A 119 4.47 10.03 -16.89
N LYS A 120 4.98 9.50 -18.00
CA LYS A 120 6.19 10.00 -18.65
C LYS A 120 5.79 11.04 -19.70
N ILE A 121 6.17 12.28 -19.47
CA ILE A 121 5.95 13.38 -20.39
C ILE A 121 7.20 13.52 -21.25
N THR A 122 7.04 13.50 -22.57
CA THR A 122 8.13 13.62 -23.54
C THR A 122 7.85 14.79 -24.48
N ILE A 123 8.69 15.81 -24.45
CA ILE A 123 8.70 16.89 -25.43
C ILE A 123 9.68 16.50 -26.53
N MET A 124 9.22 16.48 -27.77
CA MET A 124 10.07 16.21 -28.93
C MET A 124 10.50 17.53 -29.56
N PHE A 125 11.80 17.82 -29.56
CA PHE A 125 12.34 18.97 -30.28
C PHE A 125 12.54 18.64 -31.76
N ARG A 126 12.26 19.61 -32.63
CA ARG A 126 12.55 19.47 -34.05
C ARG A 126 13.78 20.28 -34.44
N GLY A 127 14.90 19.58 -34.67
CA GLY A 127 16.11 20.08 -35.33
C GLY A 127 16.63 21.41 -34.77
N ARG A 128 16.16 22.52 -35.37
CA ARG A 128 16.52 23.89 -34.98
C ARG A 128 16.04 24.30 -33.57
N GLU A 129 15.10 23.55 -32.99
CA GLU A 129 14.55 23.82 -31.65
C GLU A 129 15.36 23.15 -30.53
N VAL A 130 16.32 22.28 -30.85
CA VAL A 130 17.19 21.62 -29.84
C VAL A 130 18.07 22.64 -29.10
N THR A 131 18.37 23.78 -29.74
CA THR A 131 19.14 24.88 -29.13
C THR A 131 18.34 25.71 -28.13
N HIS A 132 17.01 25.55 -28.06
CA HIS A 132 16.14 26.28 -27.13
C HIS A 132 15.45 25.31 -26.16
N PRO A 133 16.22 24.71 -25.22
CA PRO A 133 15.65 23.85 -24.19
C PRO A 133 14.69 24.62 -23.24
N GLU A 134 14.84 25.94 -23.16
CA GLU A 134 14.01 26.82 -22.31
C GLU A 134 12.51 26.71 -22.64
N LEU A 135 12.15 26.65 -23.92
CA LEU A 135 10.75 26.53 -24.36
C LEU A 135 10.12 25.22 -23.89
N GLY A 136 10.88 24.12 -23.90
CA GLY A 136 10.39 22.87 -23.37
C GLY A 136 10.29 22.90 -21.85
N ARG A 137 11.25 23.55 -21.18
CA ARG A 137 11.31 23.60 -19.71
C ARG A 137 10.14 24.39 -19.15
N ASP A 138 9.83 25.54 -19.74
CA ASP A 138 8.67 26.35 -19.39
C ASP A 138 7.35 25.56 -19.50
N ILE A 139 7.18 24.74 -20.55
CA ILE A 139 6.00 23.88 -20.69
C ILE A 139 5.94 22.81 -19.59
N LEU A 140 7.08 22.19 -19.26
CA LEU A 140 7.12 21.18 -18.19
C LEU A 140 6.85 21.80 -16.82
N ASP A 141 7.39 22.98 -16.55
CA ASP A 141 7.17 23.72 -15.31
C ASP A 141 5.69 24.13 -15.16
N LYS A 142 5.05 24.59 -16.26
CA LYS A 142 3.60 24.85 -16.29
C LYS A 142 2.76 23.61 -16.00
N ILE A 143 3.14 22.45 -16.55
CA ILE A 143 2.43 21.19 -16.28
C ILE A 143 2.67 20.77 -14.83
N ALA A 144 3.90 20.88 -14.32
CA ALA A 144 4.25 20.54 -12.95
C ALA A 144 3.44 21.40 -11.96
N ALA A 145 3.39 22.72 -12.16
CA ALA A 145 2.63 23.64 -11.32
C ALA A 145 1.13 23.31 -11.27
N ARG A 146 0.53 23.00 -12.43
CA ARG A 146 -0.91 22.62 -12.50
C ARG A 146 -1.20 21.26 -11.86
N THR A 147 -0.20 20.37 -11.86
CA THR A 147 -0.35 18.99 -11.39
C THR A 147 0.21 18.77 -9.98
N GLU A 148 0.76 19.80 -9.34
CA GLU A 148 1.37 19.73 -8.00
C GLU A 148 0.40 19.24 -6.90
N ALA A 149 -0.90 19.43 -7.12
CA ALA A 149 -1.96 18.94 -6.25
C ALA A 149 -2.09 17.39 -6.26
N TYR A 150 -1.76 16.73 -7.38
CA TYR A 150 -2.03 15.31 -7.61
C TYR A 150 -0.78 14.46 -7.88
N ALA A 151 0.34 15.09 -8.27
CA ALA A 151 1.55 14.41 -8.66
C ALA A 151 2.77 14.82 -7.82
N LYS A 152 3.68 13.86 -7.68
CA LYS A 152 5.04 14.06 -7.22
C LYS A 152 5.98 13.91 -8.41
N VAL A 153 6.91 14.83 -8.59
CA VAL A 153 7.96 14.72 -9.61
C VAL A 153 8.95 13.65 -9.16
N GLU A 154 9.02 12.53 -9.89
CA GLU A 154 10.01 11.47 -9.62
C GLU A 154 11.30 11.70 -10.40
N ALA A 155 11.18 12.14 -11.66
CA ALA A 155 12.31 12.49 -12.50
C ALA A 155 12.19 13.94 -12.98
N MET A 156 13.16 14.76 -12.60
CA MET A 156 13.28 16.14 -13.07
C MET A 156 13.43 16.20 -14.60
N PRO A 157 13.06 17.33 -15.24
CA PRO A 157 13.25 17.53 -16.67
C PRO A 157 14.69 17.25 -17.12
N ARG A 158 14.88 16.20 -17.92
CA ARG A 158 16.19 15.84 -18.47
C ARG A 158 16.16 15.81 -19.99
N LEU A 159 17.16 16.44 -20.61
CA LEU A 159 17.35 16.46 -22.05
C LEU A 159 18.09 15.19 -22.49
N GLU A 160 17.42 14.38 -23.29
CA GLU A 160 17.91 13.16 -23.92
C GLU A 160 18.03 13.41 -25.44
N SER A 161 19.11 14.09 -25.83
CA SER A 161 19.49 14.49 -27.20
C SER A 161 18.45 15.32 -27.97
N ARG A 162 17.33 14.70 -28.35
CA ARG A 162 16.24 15.31 -29.13
C ARG A 162 14.91 15.34 -28.38
N ASN A 163 14.86 14.70 -27.21
CA ASN A 163 13.68 14.56 -26.38
C ASN A 163 13.98 15.15 -25.02
N MET A 164 13.09 15.96 -24.46
CA MET A 164 13.15 16.25 -23.01
C MET A 164 12.05 15.48 -22.31
N THR A 165 12.43 14.76 -21.26
CA THR A 165 11.52 13.88 -20.54
C THR A 165 11.40 14.28 -19.08
N MET A 166 10.20 14.13 -18.54
CA MET A 166 9.88 14.30 -17.12
C MET A 166 8.96 13.16 -16.70
N VAL A 167 9.16 12.60 -15.51
CA VAL A 167 8.30 11.54 -14.98
C VAL A 167 7.57 12.03 -13.75
N LEU A 168 6.24 11.97 -13.82
CA LEU A 168 5.32 12.28 -12.74
C LEU A 168 4.79 10.97 -12.14
N GLY A 169 4.94 10.84 -10.83
CA GLY A 169 4.30 9.78 -10.03
C GLY A 169 3.02 10.29 -9.39
N PRO A 170 1.97 9.46 -9.26
CA PRO A 170 0.76 9.84 -8.54
C PRO A 170 1.07 9.93 -7.03
N ASP A 171 0.67 11.02 -6.38
CA ASP A 171 0.77 11.13 -4.92
C ASP A 171 -0.46 10.48 -4.28
N THR A 172 -0.29 9.22 -3.84
CA THR A 172 -1.39 8.41 -3.28
C THR A 172 -1.89 8.91 -1.93
N LYS A 173 -1.14 9.77 -1.23
CA LYS A 173 -1.58 10.41 0.02
C LYS A 173 -2.47 11.62 -0.27
N LYS A 174 -2.06 12.51 -1.18
CA LYS A 174 -2.86 13.69 -1.57
C LYS A 174 -4.13 13.30 -2.34
N ALA A 175 -4.07 12.31 -3.23
CA ALA A 175 -5.23 11.84 -4.00
C ALA A 175 -6.31 11.17 -3.13
N LYS A 176 -5.93 10.48 -2.03
CA LYS A 176 -6.89 9.92 -1.07
C LYS A 176 -7.58 11.01 -0.24
N ASN A 177 -6.82 12.01 0.21
CA ASN A 177 -7.38 13.12 0.99
C ASN A 177 -8.38 13.94 0.16
N GLN A 178 -8.09 14.21 -1.11
CA GLN A 178 -9.00 14.97 -1.97
C GLN A 178 -10.26 14.19 -2.36
N ARG A 179 -10.18 12.88 -2.63
CA ARG A 179 -11.40 12.06 -2.82
C ARG A 179 -12.25 11.99 -1.55
N ALA A 180 -11.63 12.02 -0.37
CA ALA A 180 -12.35 12.09 0.90
C ALA A 180 -13.01 13.46 1.09
N ASP A 181 -12.31 14.55 0.76
CA ASP A 181 -12.82 15.92 0.82
C ASP A 181 -13.94 16.18 -0.21
N GLU A 182 -13.77 15.79 -1.47
CA GLU A 182 -14.81 15.91 -2.49
C GLU A 182 -16.04 15.06 -2.16
N LYS A 183 -15.85 13.87 -1.59
CA LYS A 183 -16.97 13.02 -1.16
C LYS A 183 -17.67 13.59 0.09
N ALA A 184 -16.92 14.21 1.01
CA ALA A 184 -17.48 14.91 2.17
C ALA A 184 -18.20 16.21 1.76
N ALA A 185 -17.65 16.95 0.80
CA ALA A 185 -18.25 18.17 0.26
C ALA A 185 -19.50 17.87 -0.57
N ALA A 186 -19.48 16.83 -1.41
CA ALA A 186 -20.65 16.38 -2.16
C ALA A 186 -21.75 15.82 -1.23
N ALA A 187 -21.39 15.11 -0.15
CA ALA A 187 -22.34 14.67 0.86
C ALA A 187 -22.94 15.85 1.64
N ARG A 188 -22.14 16.88 1.95
CA ARG A 188 -22.61 18.13 2.58
C ARG A 188 -23.50 18.97 1.65
N ALA A 189 -23.19 19.03 0.36
CA ALA A 189 -24.00 19.74 -0.64
C ALA A 189 -25.34 19.03 -0.90
N ALA A 190 -25.38 17.69 -0.89
CA ALA A 190 -26.62 16.93 -1.00
C ALA A 190 -27.54 17.10 0.24
N ALA A 191 -26.96 17.27 1.43
CA ALA A 191 -27.71 17.58 2.65
C ALA A 191 -28.18 19.05 2.75
N GLY A 192 -27.51 19.97 2.05
CA GLY A 192 -27.85 21.40 2.03
C GLY A 192 -28.90 21.80 0.99
N ALA A 193 -29.26 20.92 0.05
CA ALA A 193 -30.21 21.21 -1.03
C ALA A 193 -31.68 20.86 -0.68
N SER A 194 -31.95 20.27 0.49
CA SER A 194 -33.32 19.92 0.94
C SER A 194 -33.98 20.96 1.86
N ALA A 195 -33.35 22.13 2.07
CA ALA A 195 -33.94 23.20 2.88
C ALA A 195 -33.75 24.58 2.21
N GLY A 196 -34.81 25.10 1.58
CA GLY A 196 -34.93 26.53 1.32
C GLY A 196 -35.71 26.94 0.07
N SER A 197 -37.05 26.96 0.15
CA SER A 197 -37.88 27.92 -0.58
C SER A 197 -38.31 29.04 0.38
N PRO A 198 -38.32 30.32 -0.01
CA PRO A 198 -38.47 31.44 0.93
C PRO A 198 -39.94 31.88 1.08
N GLY A 199 -40.40 32.02 2.32
CA GLY A 199 -41.69 32.59 2.71
C GLY A 199 -41.49 33.58 3.86
N GLU A 200 -42.18 34.70 3.75
CA GLU A 200 -41.91 36.00 4.37
C GLU A 200 -42.46 36.16 5.81
N ALA A 201 -41.89 37.16 6.52
CA ALA A 201 -42.42 37.95 7.64
C ALA A 201 -42.30 37.45 9.10
N GLY A 202 -41.69 38.30 9.95
CA GLY A 202 -42.19 38.55 11.32
C GLY A 202 -41.20 38.51 12.50
N ALA A 203 -40.50 39.62 12.72
CA ALA A 203 -39.88 40.17 13.94
C ALA A 203 -40.00 39.45 15.32
N SER A 204 -38.87 39.35 16.05
CA SER A 204 -38.63 39.96 17.38
C SER A 204 -37.49 39.28 18.17
N GLY A 205 -36.51 40.08 18.63
CA GLY A 205 -36.01 39.97 20.01
C GLY A 205 -34.67 39.26 20.32
N ALA A 206 -33.67 40.09 20.65
CA ALA A 206 -32.69 39.92 21.74
C ALA A 206 -31.52 38.90 21.63
N SER A 207 -30.35 39.46 21.31
CA SER A 207 -29.04 39.28 21.98
C SER A 207 -28.79 38.04 22.85
N SER A 208 -27.86 37.17 22.41
CA SER A 208 -26.70 36.82 23.23
C SER A 208 -25.59 36.19 22.38
N ARG A 209 -24.37 36.73 22.48
CA ARG A 209 -23.12 36.07 22.08
C ARG A 209 -22.82 34.98 23.11
N PRO A 210 -22.44 33.75 22.73
CA PRO A 210 -21.59 32.93 23.56
C PRO A 210 -20.12 33.12 23.15
N ALA A 211 -19.31 33.44 24.16
CA ALA A 211 -17.88 33.70 24.12
C ALA A 211 -17.05 32.43 23.77
N PRO A 212 -15.79 32.60 23.31
CA PRO A 212 -14.88 31.47 23.08
C PRO A 212 -14.53 30.74 24.39
N PRO A 213 -14.32 29.41 24.35
CA PRO A 213 -13.91 28.63 25.51
C PRO A 213 -12.49 28.99 25.97
N THR A 214 -12.31 28.98 27.29
CA THR A 214 -11.12 29.36 28.05
C THR A 214 -9.97 28.35 27.90
N PRO A 215 -8.71 28.79 28.07
CA PRO A 215 -7.50 27.99 27.84
C PRO A 215 -7.15 26.94 28.92
N GLU A 216 -8.07 26.56 29.82
CA GLU A 216 -7.78 25.59 30.89
C GLU A 216 -7.94 24.11 30.48
N GLU A 217 -8.56 23.81 29.32
CA GLU A 217 -8.78 22.42 28.90
C GLU A 217 -7.62 21.83 28.06
N VAL A 218 -6.66 22.67 27.65
CA VAL A 218 -5.46 22.24 26.90
C VAL A 218 -4.32 21.75 27.79
N GLU A 219 -4.40 21.96 29.10
CA GLU A 219 -3.35 21.57 30.05
C GLU A 219 -3.59 20.17 30.66
N ALA A 220 -4.84 19.73 30.78
CA ALA A 220 -5.20 18.40 31.29
C ALA A 220 -4.85 17.25 30.30
N VAL A 221 -4.90 17.50 28.99
CA VAL A 221 -4.56 16.50 27.96
C VAL A 221 -3.04 16.36 27.80
N ARG A 222 -2.26 17.39 28.17
CA ARG A 222 -0.80 17.37 28.13
C ARG A 222 -0.20 16.60 29.31
N ALA A 223 -0.87 16.61 30.46
CA ALA A 223 -0.46 15.84 31.65
C ALA A 223 -0.68 14.32 31.49
N GLN A 224 -1.73 13.88 30.79
CA GLN A 224 -1.98 12.45 30.57
C GLN A 224 -1.04 11.82 29.51
N ARG A 225 -0.42 12.63 28.66
CA ARG A 225 0.50 12.16 27.61
C ARG A 225 1.96 12.07 28.06
N ALA A 226 2.30 12.59 29.23
CA ALA A 226 3.63 12.47 29.84
C ALA A 226 3.77 11.21 30.72
N ALA A 227 2.67 10.68 31.28
CA ALA A 227 2.70 9.47 32.11
C ALA A 227 2.88 8.17 31.29
N ALA A 228 2.50 8.16 30.01
CA ALA A 228 2.65 6.99 29.14
C ALA A 228 4.08 6.81 28.58
N ALA A 229 4.91 7.86 28.59
CA ALA A 229 6.28 7.81 28.06
C ALA A 229 7.32 7.29 29.09
N ALA A 230 6.98 7.25 30.38
CA ALA A 230 7.87 6.76 31.44
C ALA A 230 7.75 5.25 31.70
N ALA A 231 6.73 4.58 31.16
CA ALA A 231 6.56 3.13 31.29
C ALA A 231 7.29 2.32 30.20
N GLU A 232 7.67 2.97 29.08
CA GLU A 232 8.37 2.30 27.96
C GLU A 232 9.90 2.36 28.08
N THR A 233 10.43 3.16 29.02
CA THR A 233 11.88 3.25 29.31
C THR A 233 12.37 2.37 30.46
N ALA A 234 11.46 1.75 31.22
CA ALA A 234 11.83 0.78 32.28
C ALA A 234 11.89 -0.68 31.79
N ALA A 235 11.23 -1.02 30.67
CA ALA A 235 11.24 -2.37 30.11
C ALA A 235 12.46 -2.68 29.21
N ALA A 236 13.30 -1.67 28.92
CA ALA A 236 14.49 -1.81 28.08
C ALA A 236 15.78 -2.03 28.89
N GLU A 237 15.75 -1.88 30.21
CA GLU A 237 16.93 -2.07 31.08
C GLU A 237 16.98 -3.47 31.73
N GLU A 238 15.85 -4.19 31.78
CA GLU A 238 15.78 -5.56 32.32
C GLU A 238 16.09 -6.65 31.26
N THR A 239 16.01 -6.33 29.97
CA THR A 239 16.40 -7.25 28.88
C THR A 239 17.89 -7.19 28.55
N ALA A 240 18.60 -6.13 28.94
CA ALA A 240 20.06 -6.02 28.76
C ALA A 240 20.85 -6.82 29.82
N ALA A 241 20.31 -6.97 31.04
CA ALA A 241 20.98 -7.73 32.11
C ALA A 241 20.88 -9.25 31.95
N ALA A 242 19.92 -9.74 31.15
CA ALA A 242 19.74 -11.18 30.89
C ALA A 242 20.67 -11.72 29.80
N GLU A 243 21.26 -10.86 28.95
CA GLU A 243 22.17 -11.27 27.87
C GLU A 243 23.64 -11.38 28.35
N GLU A 244 24.00 -10.69 29.44
CA GLU A 244 25.36 -10.73 30.01
C GLU A 244 25.62 -11.95 30.92
N GLN A 245 24.57 -12.58 31.47
CA GLN A 245 24.72 -13.80 32.30
C GLN A 245 24.81 -15.09 31.47
N VAL A 246 24.33 -15.11 30.22
CA VAL A 246 24.44 -16.28 29.33
C VAL A 246 25.82 -16.39 28.68
N ALA A 247 26.55 -15.27 28.56
CA ALA A 247 27.90 -15.25 27.98
C ALA A 247 28.97 -15.83 28.92
N VAL A 248 28.82 -15.67 30.24
CA VAL A 248 29.84 -16.12 31.22
C VAL A 248 29.81 -17.64 31.46
N GLU A 249 28.68 -18.32 31.18
CA GLU A 249 28.55 -19.77 31.35
C GLU A 249 29.11 -20.58 30.15
N SER A 250 29.36 -19.92 29.00
CA SER A 250 29.90 -20.58 27.80
C SER A 250 31.44 -20.66 27.70
N GLU A 251 32.17 -20.04 28.64
CA GLU A 251 33.65 -20.08 28.67
C GLU A 251 34.21 -21.08 29.70
N SER A 252 33.35 -21.85 30.40
CA SER A 252 33.77 -22.81 31.43
C SER A 252 33.76 -24.29 30.99
N ASP A 253 33.32 -24.62 29.77
CA ASP A 253 33.15 -26.01 29.31
C ASP A 253 34.12 -26.42 28.17
N ASN A 254 35.29 -25.79 28.09
CA ASN A 254 36.34 -26.19 27.14
C ASN A 254 37.73 -26.25 27.79
N GLY A 255 37.82 -27.02 28.88
CA GLY A 255 39.06 -27.41 29.56
C GLY A 255 39.13 -28.91 29.75
#